data_AF-A0A7S0F079-F1
#
_entry.id   AF-A0A7S0F079-F1
#
_cell.length_a   1.000
_cell.length_b   1.000
_cell.length_c   1.000
_cell.angle_alpha   90.00
_cell.angle_beta   90.00
_cell.angle_gamma   90.00
#
_symmetry.space_group_name_H-M   'P 1'
#
loop_
_entity.id
_entity.type
_entity.pdbx_description
1 polymer ?
#
loop_
_entity_poly.entity_id
_entity_poly.type
_entity_poly.pdbx_seq_one_letter_code
_entity_poly.pdbx_strand_id
1 'polypeptide(L)'
;KDKRGIVFLGPGAKAMYALGDKIGSTIVAQSAGVPCIEWSGTGLNMASLLAMGESDVPGEIYDRACVHDVEEALKMGEKVGYPLMVKASEGGGGKGIRRVTSRDEIK
;
A
#
# COMPACT_ATOMS: atom_id res chain seq x y z
N LYS A 1 20.11 20.44 -1.97
CA LYS A 1 19.85 21.57 -2.89
C LYS A 1 19.64 20.99 -4.27
N ASP A 2 18.68 21.49 -5.04
CA ASP A 2 18.53 21.10 -6.44
C ASP A 2 19.66 21.69 -7.31
N LYS A 3 19.61 21.45 -8.63
CA LYS A 3 20.58 22.00 -9.60
C LYS A 3 20.57 23.54 -9.66
N ARG A 4 19.58 24.21 -9.04
CA ARG A 4 19.40 25.66 -9.00
C ARG A 4 19.70 26.27 -7.63
N GLY A 5 20.19 25.46 -6.68
CA GLY A 5 20.55 25.91 -5.33
C GLY A 5 19.37 26.02 -4.36
N ILE A 6 18.17 25.62 -4.75
CA ILE A 6 16.96 25.67 -3.92
C ILE A 6 17.00 24.52 -2.90
N VAL A 7 16.72 24.82 -1.64
CA VAL A 7 16.59 23.83 -0.56
C VAL A 7 15.11 23.50 -0.40
N PHE A 8 14.77 22.20 -0.44
CA PHE A 8 13.45 21.73 -0.07
C PHE A 8 13.39 21.53 1.44
N LEU A 9 12.46 22.21 2.12
CA LEU A 9 12.22 22.05 3.55
C LEU A 9 11.24 20.91 3.78
N GLY A 10 11.76 19.69 3.71
CA GLY A 10 10.98 18.48 3.86
C GLY A 10 11.80 17.23 3.59
N PRO A 11 11.16 16.04 3.61
CA PRO A 11 11.82 14.80 3.25
C PRO A 11 12.31 14.81 1.80
N GLY A 12 13.35 14.03 1.52
CA GLY A 12 13.82 13.85 0.15
C GLY A 12 12.75 13.19 -0.74
N ALA A 13 12.84 13.42 -2.05
CA ALA A 13 11.89 12.87 -3.04
C ALA A 13 11.72 11.34 -2.93
N LYS A 14 12.82 10.61 -2.69
CA LYS A 14 12.78 9.14 -2.50
C LYS A 14 11.88 8.75 -1.32
N ALA A 15 12.02 9.42 -0.18
CA ALA A 15 11.19 9.14 1.00
C ALA A 15 9.72 9.51 0.78
N MET A 16 9.44 10.63 0.09
CA MET A 16 8.07 11.01 -0.25
C MET A 16 7.40 10.01 -1.19
N TYR A 17 8.15 9.48 -2.16
CA TYR A 17 7.63 8.49 -3.10
C TYR A 17 7.39 7.14 -2.41
N ALA A 18 8.38 6.64 -1.66
CA ALA A 18 8.32 5.34 -0.98
C ALA A 18 7.15 5.23 0.02
N LEU A 19 6.71 6.35 0.59
CA LEU A 19 5.63 6.39 1.58
C LEU A 19 4.36 7.07 1.07
N GLY A 20 4.27 7.36 -0.23
CA GLY A 20 3.18 8.15 -0.81
C GLY A 20 1.93 7.32 -1.09
N ASP A 21 2.08 6.12 -1.66
CA ASP A 21 0.96 5.24 -1.97
C ASP A 21 0.62 4.31 -0.80
N LYS A 22 -0.64 3.85 -0.75
CA LYS A 22 -1.16 3.10 0.41
C LYS A 22 -0.58 1.69 0.50
N ILE A 23 -0.22 1.07 -0.62
CA ILE A 23 0.29 -0.30 -0.66
C ILE A 23 1.76 -0.28 -0.27
N GLY A 24 2.56 0.52 -0.97
CA GLY A 24 4.01 0.60 -0.74
C GLY A 24 4.34 1.03 0.69
N SER A 25 3.72 2.11 1.16
CA SER A 25 3.91 2.59 2.53
C SER A 25 3.54 1.55 3.60
N THR A 26 2.47 0.79 3.41
CA THR A 26 2.05 -0.25 4.37
C THR A 26 3.02 -1.43 4.38
N ILE A 27 3.57 -1.84 3.23
CA ILE A 27 4.60 -2.89 3.17
C ILE A 27 5.87 -2.43 3.90
N VAL A 28 6.32 -1.19 3.68
CA VAL A 28 7.46 -0.62 4.40
C VAL A 28 7.20 -0.57 5.90
N ALA A 29 6.00 -0.16 6.32
CA ALA A 29 5.61 -0.13 7.74
C ALA A 29 5.65 -1.52 8.39
N GLN A 30 5.04 -2.54 7.76
CA GLN A 30 5.10 -3.93 8.22
C GLN A 30 6.54 -4.44 8.33
N SER A 31 7.37 -4.09 7.35
CA SER A 31 8.79 -4.49 7.31
C SER A 31 9.62 -3.85 8.41
N ALA A 32 9.21 -2.67 8.89
CA ALA A 32 9.78 -1.99 10.05
C ALA A 32 9.19 -2.48 11.39
N GLY A 33 8.31 -3.49 11.37
CA GLY A 33 7.64 -4.01 12.57
C GLY A 33 6.49 -3.14 13.10
N VAL A 34 6.00 -2.20 12.29
CA VAL A 34 4.85 -1.37 12.66
C VAL A 34 3.56 -2.15 12.43
N PRO A 35 2.69 -2.32 13.45
CA PRO A 35 1.40 -2.97 13.28
C PRO A 35 0.53 -2.22 12.27
N CYS A 36 -0.03 -2.96 11.31
CA CYS A 36 -0.93 -2.43 10.28
C CYS A 36 -2.31 -3.10 10.40
N ILE A 37 -3.36 -2.38 10.00
CA ILE A 37 -4.71 -2.94 9.88
C ILE A 37 -4.68 -4.05 8.83
N GLU A 38 -5.47 -5.11 9.02
CA GLU A 38 -5.57 -6.20 8.04
C GLU A 38 -6.02 -5.71 6.67
N TRP A 39 -5.34 -6.21 5.64
CA TRP A 39 -5.53 -5.81 4.25
C TRP A 39 -5.01 -6.92 3.32
N SER A 40 -5.11 -6.71 2.01
CA SER A 40 -4.68 -7.69 0.99
C SER A 40 -3.20 -8.08 1.10
N GLY A 41 -2.33 -7.16 1.52
CA GLY A 41 -0.90 -7.37 1.69
C GLY A 41 -0.44 -7.76 3.11
N THR A 42 -1.34 -8.15 4.01
CA THR A 42 -0.97 -8.57 5.37
C THR A 42 0.08 -9.69 5.31
N GLY A 43 1.19 -9.51 6.03
CA GLY A 43 2.29 -10.47 6.12
C GLY A 43 3.40 -10.31 5.07
N LEU A 44 3.20 -9.46 4.06
CA LEU A 44 4.27 -9.07 3.15
C LEU A 44 5.33 -8.26 3.91
N ASN A 45 6.59 -8.63 3.73
CA ASN A 45 7.71 -7.95 4.34
C ASN A 45 8.90 -7.90 3.37
N MET A 46 9.71 -6.87 3.56
CA MET A 46 10.96 -6.60 2.86
C MET A 46 12.05 -6.20 3.87
N ALA A 47 12.00 -6.74 5.09
CA ALA A 47 12.87 -6.34 6.20
C ALA A 47 14.36 -6.42 5.85
N SER A 48 14.77 -7.44 5.09
CA SER A 48 16.14 -7.61 4.60
C SER A 48 16.57 -6.46 3.67
N LEU A 49 15.69 -6.06 2.74
CA LEU A 49 15.95 -4.96 1.80
C LEU A 49 15.96 -3.61 2.53
N LEU A 50 15.03 -3.43 3.46
CA LEU A 50 14.95 -2.23 4.29
C LEU A 50 16.22 -2.05 5.15
N ALA A 51 16.73 -3.14 5.72
CA ALA A 51 18.00 -3.14 6.46
C ALA A 51 19.21 -2.78 5.58
N MET A 52 19.15 -3.03 4.28
CA MET A 52 20.14 -2.60 3.29
C MET A 52 19.97 -1.14 2.83
N GLY A 53 18.99 -0.41 3.39
CA GLY A 53 18.68 0.97 3.02
C GLY A 53 17.81 1.10 1.78
N GLU A 54 17.20 0.01 1.30
CA GLU A 54 16.24 0.06 0.20
C GLU A 54 14.84 0.35 0.72
N SER A 55 14.22 1.40 0.20
CA SER A 55 12.86 1.82 0.56
C SER A 55 11.86 1.60 -0.57
N ASP A 56 12.34 1.30 -1.77
CA ASP A 56 11.50 1.08 -2.93
C ASP A 56 11.00 -0.37 -2.91
N VAL A 57 9.68 -0.54 -2.87
CA VAL A 57 9.05 -1.87 -2.82
C VAL A 57 9.23 -2.55 -4.18
N PRO A 58 9.85 -3.75 -4.25
CA PRO A 58 9.97 -4.49 -5.51
C PRO A 58 8.60 -4.77 -6.12
N GLY A 59 8.50 -4.68 -7.46
CA GLY A 59 7.24 -4.84 -8.18
C GLY A 59 6.54 -6.17 -7.88
N GLU A 60 7.28 -7.27 -7.73
CA GLU A 60 6.72 -8.58 -7.37
C GLU A 60 6.09 -8.58 -5.96
N ILE A 61 6.69 -7.88 -4.99
CA ILE A 61 6.13 -7.77 -3.64
C ILE A 61 4.89 -6.87 -3.67
N TYR A 62 4.94 -5.79 -4.45
CA TYR A 62 3.83 -4.87 -4.62
C TYR A 62 2.60 -5.54 -5.26
N ASP A 63 2.83 -6.30 -6.34
CA ASP A 63 1.80 -6.99 -7.11
C ASP A 63 1.06 -8.02 -6.25
N ARG A 64 1.78 -8.75 -5.38
CA ARG A 64 1.18 -9.67 -4.41
C ARG A 64 0.24 -9.03 -3.40
N ALA A 65 0.30 -7.71 -3.22
CA ALA A 65 -0.63 -6.96 -2.37
C ALA A 65 -1.84 -6.43 -3.15
N CYS A 66 -1.78 -6.44 -4.49
CA CYS A 66 -2.86 -6.00 -5.36
C CYS A 66 -3.97 -7.05 -5.44
N VAL A 67 -5.14 -6.58 -5.85
CA VAL A 67 -6.31 -7.41 -6.15
C VAL A 67 -6.66 -7.12 -7.60
N HIS A 68 -6.55 -8.12 -8.46
CA HIS A 68 -6.57 -7.95 -9.91
C HIS A 68 -7.96 -8.13 -10.51
N ASP A 69 -8.82 -8.88 -9.83
CA ASP A 69 -10.16 -9.16 -10.31
C ASP A 69 -11.19 -9.28 -9.18
N VAL A 70 -12.45 -9.43 -9.60
CA VAL A 70 -13.61 -9.56 -8.71
C VAL A 70 -13.53 -10.82 -7.87
N GLU A 71 -12.98 -11.91 -8.41
CA GLU A 71 -12.88 -13.19 -7.69
C GLU A 71 -11.89 -13.09 -6.53
N GLU A 72 -10.74 -12.47 -6.76
CA GLU A 72 -9.75 -12.16 -5.72
C GLU A 72 -10.33 -11.20 -4.68
N ALA A 73 -11.10 -10.19 -5.09
CA ALA A 73 -11.77 -9.27 -4.18
C ALA A 73 -12.76 -10.02 -3.26
N LEU A 74 -13.56 -10.93 -3.81
CA LEU A 74 -14.48 -11.77 -3.06
C LEU A 74 -13.73 -12.65 -2.04
N LYS A 75 -12.66 -13.34 -2.47
CA LYS A 75 -11.80 -14.14 -1.57
C LYS A 75 -11.21 -13.30 -0.45
N MET A 76 -10.79 -12.08 -0.75
CA MET A 76 -10.23 -11.18 0.24
C MET A 76 -11.30 -10.70 1.24
N GLY A 77 -12.53 -10.49 0.79
CA GLY A 77 -13.65 -10.15 1.67
C GLY A 77 -14.00 -11.26 2.65
N GLU A 78 -13.91 -12.53 2.24
CA GLU A 78 -14.07 -13.68 3.15
C GLU A 78 -12.88 -13.80 4.13
N LYS A 79 -11.66 -13.48 3.68
CA LYS A 79 -10.44 -13.59 4.48
C LYS A 79 -10.31 -12.49 5.54
N VAL A 80 -10.54 -11.24 5.16
CA VAL A 80 -10.40 -10.05 6.03
C VAL A 80 -11.69 -9.78 6.81
N GLY A 81 -12.84 -10.17 6.25
CA GLY A 81 -14.16 -9.94 6.84
C GLY A 81 -14.79 -8.61 6.39
N TYR A 82 -16.13 -8.59 6.44
CA TYR A 82 -16.93 -7.40 6.17
C TYR A 82 -17.31 -6.67 7.48
N PRO A 83 -17.51 -5.34 7.47
CA PRO A 83 -17.37 -4.45 6.32
C PRO A 83 -15.89 -4.17 5.98
N LEU A 84 -15.60 -4.00 4.69
CA LEU A 84 -14.25 -3.69 4.19
C LEU A 84 -14.22 -2.41 3.34
N MET A 85 -13.01 -1.97 3.02
CA MET A 85 -12.76 -0.79 2.20
C MET A 85 -11.98 -1.16 0.94
N VAL A 86 -12.60 -1.03 -0.23
CA VAL A 86 -11.90 -1.13 -1.52
C VAL A 86 -11.27 0.23 -1.82
N LYS A 87 -9.96 0.24 -2.10
CA LYS A 87 -9.20 1.46 -2.38
C LYS A 87 -8.34 1.28 -3.62
N ALA A 88 -8.44 2.20 -4.57
CA ALA A 88 -7.43 2.36 -5.60
C ALA A 88 -6.11 2.84 -4.97
N SER A 89 -5.00 2.20 -5.34
CA SER A 89 -3.66 2.55 -4.87
C SER A 89 -3.30 4.00 -5.21
N GLU A 90 -3.56 4.40 -6.47
CA GLU A 90 -3.25 5.72 -7.03
C GLU A 90 -4.40 6.75 -6.92
N GLY A 91 -5.45 6.43 -6.15
CA GLY A 91 -6.59 7.33 -5.96
C GLY A 91 -6.25 8.57 -5.13
N GLY A 92 -6.27 9.75 -5.75
CA GLY A 92 -6.13 11.07 -5.09
C GLY A 92 -7.47 11.73 -4.73
N GLY A 93 -7.52 12.49 -3.63
CA GLY A 93 -8.67 13.34 -3.28
C GLY A 93 -9.98 12.59 -2.97
N GLY A 94 -9.90 11.38 -2.42
CA GLY A 94 -11.08 10.55 -2.08
C GLY A 94 -11.68 9.77 -3.25
N LYS A 95 -11.09 9.85 -4.46
CA LYS A 95 -11.50 9.04 -5.61
C LYS A 95 -10.98 7.61 -5.46
N GLY A 96 -11.79 6.64 -5.88
CA GLY A 96 -11.43 5.21 -5.84
C GLY A 96 -11.54 4.56 -4.46
N ILE A 97 -12.28 5.15 -3.52
CA ILE A 97 -12.53 4.54 -2.20
C ILE A 97 -14.01 4.16 -2.09
N ARG A 98 -14.30 2.91 -1.73
CA ARG A 98 -15.66 2.38 -1.53
C ARG A 98 -15.72 1.54 -0.25
N ARG A 99 -16.74 1.77 0.57
CA ARG A 99 -17.11 0.84 1.64
C ARG A 99 -17.93 -0.27 1.04
N VAL A 100 -17.63 -1.51 1.42
CA VAL A 100 -18.33 -2.71 0.99
C VAL A 100 -18.82 -3.43 2.25
N THR A 101 -20.14 -3.57 2.40
CA THR A 101 -20.75 -4.13 3.61
C THR A 101 -21.07 -5.62 3.52
N SER A 102 -21.12 -6.17 2.31
CA SER A 102 -21.34 -7.59 2.05
C SER A 102 -20.72 -8.03 0.73
N ARG A 103 -20.68 -9.35 0.54
CA ARG A 103 -20.23 -10.00 -0.70
C ARG A 103 -20.94 -9.49 -1.95
N ASP A 104 -22.24 -9.23 -1.86
CA ASP A 104 -23.08 -8.85 -3.02
C ASP A 104 -22.79 -7.44 -3.56
N GLU A 105 -22.06 -6.63 -2.78
CA GLU A 105 -21.62 -5.28 -3.19
C GLU A 105 -20.34 -5.30 -4.03
N ILE A 106 -19.62 -6.44 -4.11
CA ILE A 106 -18.43 -6.60 -4.96
C ILE A 106 -18.87 -6.98 -6.38
N LYS A 107 -18.49 -6.16 -7.37
CA LYS A 107 -18.91 -6.27 -8.77
C LYS A 107 -17.78 -5.96 -9.73
#